data_AF-A0A2U3K7D5-F1
#
_entry.id   AF-A0A2U3K7D5-F1
#
_cell.length_a   1.000
_cell.length_b   1.000
_cell.length_c   1.000
_cell.angle_alpha   90.00
_cell.angle_beta   90.00
_cell.angle_gamma   90.00
#
_symmetry.space_group_name_H-M   'P 1'
#
loop_
_entity.id
_entity.type
_entity.pdbx_description
1 polymer ?
#
loop_
_entity_poly.entity_id
_entity_poly.type
_entity_poly.pdbx_seq_one_letter_code
_entity_poly.pdbx_strand_id
1 'polypeptide(L)'
;MDSADSIAPLPVFRYHPDPIGTGSIAPSDKECRCCGRSRGYIYTLAPYAEEDIEEESICPWCIADGSAHRKFGAEFIDSEGIPDEVPEHVVEELVERTPGYAAWQAEEWRACCNDAAAFLGESRDAGPGRTTYVFECLHCRRRLLHVDFP
;
A
#
# COMPACT_ATOMS: atom_id res chain seq x y z
N MET A 1 -15.49 33.81 -7.21
CA MET A 1 -14.23 33.65 -7.96
C MET A 1 -13.56 32.45 -7.36
N ASP A 2 -13.95 31.30 -7.90
CA ASP A 2 -13.54 29.97 -7.47
C ASP A 2 -12.03 29.86 -7.51
N SER A 3 -11.41 29.82 -6.33
CA SER A 3 -10.02 29.39 -6.22
C SER A 3 -10.05 27.89 -6.44
N ALA A 4 -9.70 27.47 -7.66
CA ALA A 4 -9.44 26.08 -7.97
C ALA A 4 -8.27 25.63 -7.09
N ASP A 5 -8.62 25.07 -5.93
CA ASP A 5 -7.68 24.44 -5.04
C ASP A 5 -7.00 23.35 -5.86
N SER A 6 -5.71 23.53 -6.11
CA SER A 6 -4.97 22.65 -6.99
C SER A 6 -4.88 21.31 -6.29
N ILE A 7 -5.67 20.33 -6.73
CA ILE A 7 -5.58 18.95 -6.24
C ILE A 7 -4.13 18.52 -6.46
N ALA A 8 -3.38 18.37 -5.37
CA ALA A 8 -2.01 17.90 -5.46
C ALA A 8 -2.04 16.52 -6.15
N PRO A 9 -1.12 16.23 -7.09
CA PRO A 9 -1.10 14.93 -7.73
C PRO A 9 -0.92 13.83 -6.67
N LEU A 10 -1.59 12.69 -6.88
CA LEU A 10 -1.43 11.52 -6.02
C LEU A 10 0.05 11.10 -6.00
N PRO A 11 0.61 10.71 -4.84
CA PRO A 11 1.95 10.17 -4.79
C PRO A 11 2.10 8.93 -5.67
N VAL A 12 3.30 8.74 -6.21
CA VAL A 12 3.68 7.51 -6.91
C VAL A 12 4.33 6.58 -5.89
N PHE A 13 3.80 5.36 -5.78
CA PHE A 13 4.36 4.32 -4.93
C PHE A 13 5.07 3.29 -5.79
N ARG A 14 6.38 3.12 -5.56
CA ARG A 14 7.22 2.22 -6.35
C ARG A 14 6.72 0.78 -6.32
N TYR A 15 6.31 0.32 -5.15
CA TYR A 15 5.91 -1.06 -4.92
C TYR A 15 4.39 -1.28 -5.01
N HIS A 16 3.58 -0.22 -5.08
CA HIS A 16 2.15 -0.32 -5.31
C HIS A 16 1.71 0.73 -6.36
N PRO A 17 2.04 0.55 -7.65
CA PRO A 17 1.93 1.59 -8.67
C PRO A 17 0.51 2.04 -9.03
N ASP A 18 -0.52 1.20 -8.80
CA ASP A 18 -1.92 1.54 -9.05
C ASP A 18 -2.81 1.29 -7.81
N PRO A 19 -2.60 2.04 -6.72
CA PRO A 19 -3.33 1.80 -5.47
C PRO A 19 -4.79 2.22 -5.55
N ILE A 20 -5.18 3.01 -6.57
CA ILE A 20 -6.58 3.32 -6.85
C ILE A 20 -7.25 2.11 -7.53
N GLY A 21 -6.62 1.55 -8.57
CA GLY A 21 -7.17 0.41 -9.30
C GLY A 21 -7.31 -0.86 -8.47
N THR A 22 -6.47 -1.03 -7.45
CA THR A 22 -6.55 -2.14 -6.46
C THR A 22 -7.49 -1.86 -5.31
N GLY A 23 -7.97 -0.62 -5.14
CA GLY A 23 -8.90 -0.23 -4.09
C GLY A 23 -8.26 0.13 -2.74
N SER A 24 -6.93 0.08 -2.61
CA SER A 24 -6.22 0.51 -1.39
C SER A 24 -6.28 2.02 -1.16
N ILE A 25 -6.53 2.81 -2.20
CA ILE A 25 -6.78 4.25 -2.13
C ILE A 25 -8.08 4.57 -2.86
N ALA A 26 -8.96 5.34 -2.23
CA ALA A 26 -10.22 5.76 -2.81
C ALA A 26 -10.40 7.29 -2.76
N PRO A 27 -11.17 7.88 -3.70
CA PRO A 27 -11.63 9.26 -3.58
C PRO A 27 -12.38 9.47 -2.26
N SER A 28 -12.07 10.54 -1.55
CA SER A 28 -12.66 10.84 -0.25
C SER A 28 -12.53 12.31 0.12
N ASP A 29 -13.51 12.84 0.84
CA ASP A 29 -13.51 14.16 1.46
C ASP A 29 -13.06 14.13 2.93
N LYS A 30 -12.76 12.96 3.49
CA LYS A 30 -12.30 12.79 4.88
C LYS A 30 -11.00 13.54 5.16
N GLU A 31 -10.89 14.07 6.37
CA GLU A 31 -9.67 14.67 6.87
C GLU A 31 -8.68 13.61 7.34
N CYS A 32 -7.43 13.73 6.90
CA CYS A 32 -6.35 12.86 7.35
C CYS A 32 -6.05 13.08 8.85
N ARG A 33 -6.12 12.04 9.68
CA ARG A 33 -5.74 12.08 11.10
C ARG A 33 -4.27 12.50 11.30
N CYS A 34 -3.40 12.18 10.35
CA CYS A 34 -1.98 12.56 10.41
C CYS A 34 -1.78 14.07 10.24
N CYS A 35 -2.29 14.65 9.14
CA CYS A 35 -1.97 16.04 8.76
C CYS A 35 -3.13 17.04 8.85
N GLY A 36 -4.34 16.59 9.20
CA GLY A 36 -5.54 17.42 9.33
C GLY A 36 -6.06 18.00 8.01
N ARG A 37 -5.66 17.45 6.87
CA ARG A 37 -6.06 17.96 5.54
C ARG A 37 -6.95 16.96 4.83
N SER A 38 -8.03 17.44 4.23
CA SER A 38 -8.78 16.75 3.18
C SER A 38 -8.14 17.08 1.83
N ARG A 39 -7.71 16.06 1.08
CA ARG A 39 -6.95 16.22 -0.18
C ARG A 39 -7.59 15.47 -1.36
N GLY A 40 -8.80 14.95 -1.18
CA GLY A 40 -9.56 14.24 -2.21
C GLY A 40 -9.34 12.72 -2.27
N TYR A 41 -8.39 12.16 -1.51
CA TYR A 41 -8.11 10.73 -1.47
C TYR A 41 -7.73 10.25 -0.07
N ILE A 42 -8.09 9.00 0.25
CA ILE A 42 -7.80 8.33 1.52
C ILE A 42 -7.35 6.89 1.29
N TYR A 43 -6.50 6.37 2.17
CA TYR A 43 -6.16 4.95 2.25
C TYR A 43 -7.31 4.19 2.91
N THR A 44 -7.71 3.06 2.34
CA THR A 44 -8.97 2.37 2.70
C THR A 44 -8.82 1.28 3.75
N LEU A 45 -7.60 0.83 4.05
CA LEU A 45 -7.34 -0.20 5.04
C LEU A 45 -6.85 0.41 6.36
N ALA A 46 -6.86 -0.41 7.42
CA ALA A 46 -6.28 -0.03 8.70
C ALA A 46 -4.77 -0.34 8.66
N PRO A 47 -3.90 0.58 9.10
CA PRO A 47 -2.50 0.27 9.31
C PRO A 47 -2.31 -0.56 10.59
N TYR A 48 -1.19 -1.27 10.66
CA TYR A 48 -0.66 -1.82 11.89
C TYR A 48 -0.04 -0.69 12.73
N ALA A 49 -0.53 -0.49 13.94
CA ALA A 49 -0.02 0.52 14.87
C ALA A 49 -0.37 0.16 16.32
N GLU A 50 0.42 0.63 17.29
CA GLU A 50 0.05 0.52 18.70
C GLU A 50 -1.18 1.37 19.04
N GLU A 51 -1.31 2.53 18.38
CA GLU A 51 -2.49 3.37 18.47
C GLU A 51 -3.60 2.83 17.57
N ASP A 52 -4.84 2.85 18.04
CA ASP A 52 -6.00 2.44 17.24
C ASP A 52 -6.26 3.47 16.13
N ILE A 53 -5.80 3.15 14.92
CA ILE A 53 -5.98 3.95 13.70
C ILE A 53 -7.03 3.26 12.83
N GLU A 54 -8.20 3.88 12.75
CA GLU A 54 -9.32 3.38 11.94
C GLU A 54 -8.98 3.34 10.44
N GLU A 55 -9.65 2.45 9.71
CA GLU A 55 -9.72 2.47 8.25
C GLU A 55 -10.15 3.86 7.74
N GLU A 56 -9.73 4.22 6.53
CA GLU A 56 -10.14 5.49 5.89
C GLU A 56 -9.78 6.73 6.72
N SER A 57 -8.66 6.71 7.45
CA SER A 57 -8.23 7.84 8.30
C SER A 57 -6.88 8.47 7.91
N ILE A 58 -6.08 7.81 7.06
CA ILE A 58 -4.76 8.30 6.61
C ILE A 58 -4.77 8.63 5.12
N CYS A 59 -4.27 9.81 4.76
CA CYS A 59 -4.16 10.19 3.35
C CYS A 59 -2.89 9.61 2.68
N PRO A 60 -2.93 9.35 1.37
CA PRO A 60 -1.80 8.80 0.60
C PRO A 60 -0.49 9.57 0.75
N TRP A 61 -0.56 10.90 0.90
CA TRP A 61 0.64 11.74 1.02
C TRP A 61 1.38 11.51 2.33
N CYS A 62 0.67 11.25 3.44
CA CYS A 62 1.30 10.97 4.73
C CYS A 62 1.88 9.55 4.80
N ILE A 63 1.39 8.64 3.96
CA ILE A 63 2.03 7.34 3.70
C ILE A 63 3.33 7.59 2.94
N ALA A 64 3.24 8.24 1.77
CA ALA A 64 4.37 8.42 0.86
C ALA A 64 5.57 9.16 1.48
N ASP A 65 5.32 10.20 2.29
CA ASP A 65 6.38 10.98 2.95
C ASP A 65 6.80 10.43 4.33
N GLY A 66 6.19 9.31 4.77
CA GLY A 66 6.43 8.67 6.06
C GLY A 66 5.95 9.46 7.28
N SER A 67 5.14 10.52 7.11
CA SER A 67 4.62 11.29 8.24
C SER A 67 3.69 10.48 9.13
N ALA A 68 2.88 9.59 8.54
CA ALA A 68 2.00 8.71 9.31
C ALA A 68 2.81 7.76 10.18
N HIS A 69 3.84 7.13 9.62
CA HIS A 69 4.78 6.30 10.38
C HIS A 69 5.47 7.10 11.50
N ARG A 70 6.12 8.23 11.19
CA ARG A 70 6.82 9.04 12.21
C ARG A 70 5.92 9.54 13.34
N LYS A 71 4.65 9.81 13.05
CA LYS A 71 3.70 10.38 14.03
C LYS A 71 3.06 9.31 14.90
N PHE A 72 2.77 8.14 14.34
CA PHE A 72 1.95 7.13 15.01
C PHE A 72 2.60 5.75 15.13
N GLY A 73 3.81 5.56 14.58
CA GLY A 73 4.39 4.22 14.40
C GLY A 73 3.58 3.36 13.44
N ALA A 74 2.81 3.98 12.52
CA ALA A 74 1.97 3.25 11.58
C ALA A 74 2.81 2.52 10.52
N GLU A 75 2.49 1.24 10.34
CA GLU A 75 3.01 0.35 9.33
C GLU A 75 1.86 -0.11 8.44
N PHE A 76 2.07 -0.17 7.14
CA PHE A 76 1.01 -0.40 6.16
C PHE A 76 1.07 -1.80 5.54
N ILE A 77 2.12 -2.55 5.86
CA ILE A 77 2.40 -3.92 5.43
C ILE A 77 3.07 -4.61 6.62
N ASP A 78 2.64 -5.84 6.93
CA ASP A 78 3.32 -6.64 7.95
C ASP A 78 4.71 -7.09 7.45
N SER A 79 5.76 -6.75 8.21
CA SER A 79 7.13 -7.11 7.86
C SER A 79 7.37 -8.63 7.81
N GLU A 80 6.60 -9.43 8.56
CA GLU A 80 6.66 -10.90 8.51
C GLU A 80 6.20 -11.46 7.15
N GLY A 81 5.45 -10.67 6.39
CA GLY A 81 5.01 -10.98 5.03
C GLY A 81 6.08 -10.72 3.96
N ILE A 82 7.28 -10.25 4.33
CA ILE A 82 8.33 -9.83 3.40
C ILE A 82 9.47 -10.86 3.40
N PRO A 83 9.97 -11.32 2.23
CA PRO A 83 11.08 -12.27 2.18
C PRO A 83 12.39 -11.71 2.77
N ASP A 84 13.12 -12.52 3.55
CA ASP A 84 14.38 -12.17 4.21
C ASP A 84 15.48 -11.65 3.25
N GLU A 85 15.43 -12.02 1.96
CA GLU A 85 16.39 -11.54 0.96
C GLU A 85 16.21 -10.07 0.56
N VAL A 86 15.11 -9.43 0.98
CA VAL A 86 14.84 -8.02 0.70
C VAL A 86 15.74 -7.15 1.58
N PRO A 87 16.52 -6.20 1.03
CA PRO A 87 17.36 -5.32 1.82
C PRO A 87 16.55 -4.47 2.82
N GLU A 88 17.10 -4.21 4.00
CA GLU A 88 16.45 -3.46 5.09
C GLU A 88 15.84 -2.12 4.64
N HIS A 89 16.58 -1.28 3.90
CA HIS A 89 16.05 -0.01 3.38
C HIS A 89 14.86 -0.16 2.42
N VAL A 90 14.71 -1.32 1.77
CA VAL A 90 13.53 -1.64 0.95
C VAL A 90 12.37 -2.08 1.83
N VAL A 91 12.64 -2.87 2.87
CA VAL A 91 11.64 -3.24 3.90
C VAL A 91 11.06 -1.98 4.53
N GLU A 92 11.91 -1.04 4.98
CA GLU A 92 11.48 0.26 5.54
C GLU A 92 10.57 1.04 4.56
N GLU A 93 10.93 1.13 3.27
CA GLU A 93 10.07 1.79 2.27
C GLU A 93 8.73 1.08 2.08
N LEU A 94 8.74 -0.25 2.10
CA LEU A 94 7.55 -1.06 1.94
C LEU A 94 6.62 -0.82 3.12
N VAL A 95 7.09 -1.13 4.32
CA VAL A 95 6.33 -1.13 5.56
C VAL A 95 5.83 0.27 5.92
N GLU A 96 6.67 1.29 5.79
CA GLU A 96 6.36 2.62 6.31
C GLU A 96 5.74 3.57 5.27
N ARG A 97 6.02 3.33 3.98
CA ARG A 97 5.76 4.30 2.90
C ARG A 97 5.04 3.74 1.69
N THR A 98 4.57 2.48 1.72
CA THR A 98 3.81 1.87 0.64
C THR A 98 2.42 1.45 1.15
N PRO A 99 1.32 1.81 0.46
CA PRO A 99 -0.01 1.30 0.81
C PRO A 99 -0.04 -0.23 0.71
N GLY A 100 -0.53 -0.90 1.75
CA GLY A 100 -0.86 -2.32 1.71
C GLY A 100 -1.99 -2.65 0.73
N TYR A 101 -2.35 -3.93 0.65
CA TYR A 101 -3.46 -4.45 -0.15
C TYR A 101 -4.36 -5.38 0.67
N ALA A 102 -5.64 -5.42 0.33
CA ALA A 102 -6.58 -6.30 1.01
C ALA A 102 -6.26 -7.76 0.70
N ALA A 103 -5.96 -8.54 1.74
CA ALA A 103 -5.73 -9.97 1.67
C ALA A 103 -6.76 -10.74 2.51
N TRP A 104 -7.01 -12.02 2.18
CA TRP A 104 -7.85 -12.87 3.03
C TRP A 104 -7.07 -13.31 4.27
N GLN A 105 -5.79 -13.63 4.08
CA GLN A 105 -4.82 -13.83 5.16
C GLN A 105 -3.97 -12.55 5.31
N ALA A 106 -2.78 -12.68 5.93
CA ALA A 106 -1.79 -11.62 5.93
C ALA A 106 -1.22 -11.39 4.52
N GLU A 107 -0.76 -10.16 4.25
CA GLU A 107 -0.12 -9.82 2.99
C GLU A 107 1.22 -10.57 2.88
N GLU A 108 1.42 -11.36 1.82
CA GLU A 108 2.74 -11.91 1.52
C GLU A 108 3.33 -11.28 0.25
N TRP A 109 4.23 -10.32 0.48
CA TRP A 109 4.93 -9.61 -0.58
C TRP A 109 5.90 -10.52 -1.34
N ARG A 110 6.13 -10.21 -2.62
CA ARG A 110 7.08 -10.98 -3.45
C ARG A 110 8.35 -10.19 -3.71
N ALA A 111 9.46 -10.90 -3.77
CA ALA A 111 10.77 -10.35 -4.06
C ALA A 111 11.41 -11.01 -5.29
N CYS A 112 12.27 -10.27 -6.00
CA CYS A 112 13.09 -10.78 -7.08
C CYS A 112 14.22 -9.80 -7.38
N CYS A 113 15.41 -10.30 -7.71
CA CYS A 113 16.58 -9.48 -7.99
C CYS A 113 17.03 -8.60 -6.81
N ASN A 114 16.94 -9.13 -5.57
CA ASN A 114 17.36 -8.44 -4.35
C ASN A 114 16.60 -7.11 -4.11
N ASP A 115 15.32 -7.12 -4.45
CA ASP A 115 14.38 -6.00 -4.31
C ASP A 115 12.94 -6.56 -4.18
N ALA A 116 12.06 -5.78 -3.58
CA ALA A 116 10.64 -6.08 -3.55
C ALA A 116 10.04 -5.89 -4.96
N ALA A 117 9.02 -6.68 -5.28
CA ALA A 117 8.26 -6.57 -6.52
C ALA A 117 7.14 -5.53 -6.38
N ALA A 118 6.68 -4.96 -7.49
CA ALA A 118 5.49 -4.11 -7.47
C ALA A 118 4.22 -4.95 -7.47
N PHE A 119 3.33 -4.71 -6.53
CA PHE A 119 1.99 -5.29 -6.51
C PHE A 119 1.11 -4.68 -7.61
N LEU A 120 0.49 -5.55 -8.42
CA LEU A 120 -0.32 -5.18 -9.58
C LEU A 120 -1.82 -5.42 -9.38
N GLY A 121 -2.24 -5.92 -8.22
CA GLY A 121 -3.62 -6.30 -7.95
C GLY A 121 -3.90 -7.79 -8.02
N GLU A 122 -5.17 -8.11 -7.96
CA GLU A 122 -5.68 -9.48 -8.05
C GLU A 122 -5.79 -9.96 -9.51
N SER A 123 -5.50 -11.24 -9.72
CA SER A 123 -5.73 -11.92 -10.99
C SER A 123 -7.22 -12.18 -11.18
N ARG A 124 -7.75 -11.77 -12.34
CA ARG A 124 -9.13 -12.03 -12.75
C ARG A 124 -9.39 -13.50 -13.10
N ASP A 125 -8.34 -14.30 -13.26
CA ASP A 125 -8.40 -15.71 -13.69
C ASP A 125 -8.23 -16.69 -12.51
N ALA A 126 -8.35 -16.22 -11.27
CA ALA A 126 -8.27 -17.08 -10.10
C ALA A 126 -9.41 -18.12 -10.13
N GLY A 127 -9.05 -19.40 -10.01
CA GLY A 127 -10.01 -20.50 -9.87
C GLY A 127 -10.88 -20.35 -8.61
N PRO A 128 -12.00 -21.06 -8.50
CA PRO A 128 -12.89 -20.95 -7.35
C PRO A 128 -12.16 -21.30 -6.03
N GLY A 129 -12.43 -20.52 -4.97
CA GLY A 129 -11.90 -20.78 -3.62
C GLY A 129 -10.43 -20.37 -3.41
N ARG A 130 -9.91 -19.44 -4.21
CA ARG A 130 -8.59 -18.83 -4.00
C ARG A 130 -8.55 -17.41 -4.55
N THR A 131 -7.71 -16.57 -3.97
CA THR A 131 -7.34 -15.28 -4.55
C THR A 131 -5.89 -15.37 -5.03
N THR A 132 -5.58 -14.81 -6.20
CA THR A 132 -4.21 -14.78 -6.71
C THR A 132 -3.76 -13.34 -6.84
N TYR A 133 -2.77 -12.95 -6.06
CA TYR A 133 -2.15 -11.63 -6.09
C TYR A 133 -0.98 -11.64 -7.07
N VAL A 134 -0.93 -10.64 -7.94
CA VAL A 134 0.07 -10.53 -9.01
C VAL A 134 1.08 -9.46 -8.63
N PHE A 135 2.35 -9.80 -8.74
CA PHE A 135 3.47 -8.89 -8.55
C PHE A 135 4.38 -8.90 -9.79
N GLU A 136 5.18 -7.85 -9.95
CA GLU A 136 6.13 -7.73 -11.04
C GLU A 136 7.48 -7.20 -10.56
N CYS A 137 8.54 -7.93 -10.88
CA CYS A 137 9.90 -7.49 -10.58
C CYS A 137 10.22 -6.19 -11.30
N LEU A 138 10.69 -5.18 -10.56
CA LEU A 138 11.06 -3.87 -11.10
C LEU A 138 12.29 -3.92 -12.02
N HIS A 139 13.13 -4.95 -11.88
CA HIS A 139 14.39 -5.10 -12.63
C HIS A 139 14.24 -5.97 -13.88
N CYS A 140 13.68 -7.17 -13.73
CA CYS A 140 13.60 -8.15 -14.81
C CYS A 140 12.20 -8.32 -15.41
N ARG A 141 11.19 -7.59 -14.90
CA ARG A 141 9.78 -7.63 -15.35
C ARG A 141 9.11 -9.02 -15.24
N ARG A 142 9.72 -9.94 -14.46
CA ARG A 142 9.13 -11.24 -14.16
C ARG A 142 7.87 -11.06 -13.32
N ARG A 143 6.79 -11.74 -13.70
CA ARG A 143 5.58 -11.86 -12.86
C ARG A 143 5.79 -12.90 -11.78
N LEU A 144 5.41 -12.52 -10.55
CA LEU A 144 5.44 -13.35 -9.36
C LEU A 144 4.00 -13.43 -8.84
N LEU A 145 3.64 -14.54 -8.22
CA LEU A 145 2.28 -14.78 -7.76
C LEU A 145 2.30 -15.16 -6.28
N HIS A 146 1.35 -14.65 -5.53
CA HIS A 146 0.95 -15.19 -4.23
C HIS A 146 -0.48 -15.72 -4.37
N VAL A 147 -0.78 -16.85 -3.75
CA VAL A 147 -2.10 -17.47 -3.80
C VAL A 147 -2.58 -17.64 -2.38
N ASP A 148 -3.68 -16.98 -2.07
CA ASP A 148 -4.39 -17.09 -0.79
C ASP A 148 -5.55 -18.07 -0.89
N PHE A 149 -5.80 -18.75 0.22
CA PHE A 149 -6.93 -19.63 0.39
C PHE A 149 -7.78 -19.15 1.59
N PRO A 150 -9.12 -19.23 1.51
CA PRO A 150 -10.02 -18.89 2.61
C PRO A 150 -9.79 -19.73 3.88
#